data_AF-A0A9E5ZRE1-F1
#
_entry.id   AF-A0A9E5ZRE1-F1
#
_cell.length_a   1.000
_cell.length_b   1.000
_cell.length_c   1.000
_cell.angle_alpha   90.00
_cell.angle_beta   90.00
_cell.angle_gamma   90.00
#
_symmetry.space_group_name_H-M   'P 1'
#
loop_
_entity.id
_entity.type
_entity.pdbx_description
1 polymer ?
#
loop_
_entity_poly.entity_id
_entity_poly.type
_entity_poly.pdbx_seq_one_letter_code
_entity_poly.pdbx_strand_id
1 'polypeptide(L)'
;MNPTITEKTPITFDRKNVSNETLLQLYSAMLKPRMIEEKMLILLRQGRISKWFSGIGQEAISIGVTSVLNKEEYILPMHRNLGVFTTRE
;
A
#
# COMPACT_ATOMS: atom_id res chain seq x y z
N MET A 1 -17.75 -14.00 -3.01
CA MET A 1 -18.79 -13.04 -2.58
C MET A 1 -18.03 -11.89 -1.93
N ASN A 2 -17.86 -10.76 -2.62
CA ASN A 2 -17.13 -9.63 -2.05
C ASN A 2 -18.02 -8.97 -0.99
N PRO A 3 -17.53 -8.69 0.23
CA PRO A 3 -18.33 -8.00 1.22
C PRO A 3 -18.58 -6.57 0.72
N THR A 4 -19.79 -6.31 0.27
CA THR A 4 -20.27 -4.96 -0.01
C THR A 4 -20.38 -4.24 1.32
N ILE A 5 -19.59 -3.18 1.50
CA ILE A 5 -19.72 -2.27 2.65
C ILE A 5 -21.15 -1.71 2.60
N THR A 6 -22.02 -2.24 3.45
CA THR A 6 -23.40 -1.76 3.61
C THR A 6 -23.51 -1.08 4.95
N GLU A 7 -24.40 -0.11 5.04
CA GLU A 7 -24.73 0.72 6.21
C GLU A 7 -24.93 -0.07 7.53
N LYS A 8 -25.20 -1.38 7.41
CA LYS A 8 -25.49 -2.31 8.51
C LYS A 8 -24.28 -2.75 9.34
N THR A 9 -23.04 -2.42 8.96
CA THR A 9 -21.87 -2.65 9.84
C THR A 9 -20.85 -1.55 9.65
N PRO A 10 -20.92 -0.45 10.43
CA PRO A 10 -19.93 0.60 10.34
C PRO A 10 -18.55 0.08 10.78
N ILE A 11 -17.54 0.26 9.93
CA ILE A 11 -16.15 0.04 10.33
C ILE A 11 -15.83 1.10 11.38
N THR A 12 -15.54 0.66 12.61
CA THR A 12 -15.07 1.55 13.67
C THR A 12 -13.57 1.77 13.49
N PHE A 13 -13.17 3.00 13.15
CA PHE A 13 -11.76 3.35 13.01
C PHE A 13 -11.17 3.66 14.38
N ASP A 14 -10.25 2.81 14.84
CA ASP A 14 -9.52 3.01 16.08
C ASP A 14 -8.10 3.51 15.78
N ARG A 15 -7.85 4.78 16.10
CA ARG A 15 -6.55 5.43 15.91
C ARG A 15 -5.50 5.00 16.96
N LYS A 16 -5.90 4.29 18.01
CA LYS A 16 -5.06 3.95 19.18
C LYS A 16 -4.30 5.19 19.66
N ASN A 17 -2.98 5.07 19.82
CA ASN A 17 -2.09 6.16 20.27
C ASN A 17 -1.29 6.77 19.11
N VAL A 18 -1.78 6.66 17.87
CA VAL A 18 -1.08 7.21 16.69
C VAL A 18 -1.47 8.68 16.48
N SER A 19 -0.49 9.56 16.28
CA SER A 19 -0.72 10.98 16.06
C SER A 19 -1.31 11.27 14.67
N ASN A 20 -1.93 12.44 14.50
CA ASN A 20 -2.49 12.81 13.19
C ASN A 20 -1.40 12.93 12.13
N GLU A 21 -0.23 13.42 12.52
CA GLU A 21 0.92 13.61 11.66
C GLU A 21 1.40 12.27 11.10
N THR A 22 1.52 11.25 11.96
CA THR A 22 1.89 9.89 11.53
C THR A 22 0.81 9.28 10.62
N LEU A 23 -0.48 9.45 10.95
CA LEU A 23 -1.56 8.95 10.10
C LEU A 23 -1.54 9.57 8.70
N LEU A 24 -1.32 10.88 8.61
CA LEU A 24 -1.20 11.60 7.34
C LEU A 24 0.04 11.16 6.56
N GLN A 25 1.19 10.99 7.23
CA GLN A 25 2.41 10.48 6.61
C GLN A 25 2.20 9.08 6.01
N LEU A 26 1.62 8.15 6.78
CA LEU A 26 1.32 6.80 6.30
C LEU A 26 0.33 6.81 5.14
N TYR A 27 -0.69 7.68 5.18
CA TYR A 27 -1.63 7.85 4.08
C TYR A 27 -0.92 8.37 2.81
N SER A 28 -0.13 9.43 2.92
CA SER A 28 0.64 9.97 1.80
C SER A 28 1.60 8.92 1.22
N ALA A 29 2.24 8.11 2.06
CA ALA A 29 3.11 7.02 1.62
C ALA A 29 2.36 5.95 0.81
N MET A 30 1.05 5.72 1.07
CA MET A 30 0.22 4.79 0.29
C MET A 30 -0.10 5.28 -1.13
N LEU A 31 -0.09 6.60 -1.36
CA LEU A 31 -0.48 7.16 -2.65
C LEU A 31 0.49 6.78 -3.77
N LYS A 32 1.81 6.86 -3.51
CA LYS A 32 2.83 6.56 -4.52
C LYS A 32 2.72 5.13 -5.09
N PRO A 33 2.72 4.05 -4.29
CA PRO A 33 2.53 2.71 -4.83
C PRO A 33 1.16 2.53 -5.48
N ARG A 34 0.08 3.12 -4.95
CA ARG A 34 -1.25 3.07 -5.59
C ARG A 34 -1.25 3.67 -6.99
N MET A 35 -0.64 4.84 -7.17
CA MET A 35 -0.53 5.51 -8.48
C MET A 35 0.29 4.69 -9.47
N ILE A 36 1.37 4.04 -9.01
CA ILE A 36 2.17 3.14 -9.85
C ILE A 36 1.31 1.94 -10.28
N GLU A 37 0.64 1.29 -9.34
CA GLU A 37 -0.23 0.15 -9.58
C GLU A 37 -1.30 0.45 -10.64
N GLU A 38 -2.02 1.57 -10.49
CA GLU A 38 -3.04 2.02 -11.45
C GLU A 38 -2.45 2.27 -12.83
N LYS A 39 -1.31 2.96 -12.90
CA LYS A 39 -0.62 3.22 -14.18
C LYS A 39 -0.15 1.93 -14.85
N MET A 40 0.39 0.99 -14.09
CA MET A 40 0.89 -0.27 -14.63
C MET A 40 -0.25 -1.14 -15.16
N LEU A 41 -1.42 -1.13 -14.50
CA LEU A 41 -2.61 -1.80 -15.02
C LEU A 41 -3.10 -1.19 -16.34
N ILE A 42 -3.05 0.14 -16.47
CA ILE A 42 -3.36 0.81 -17.75
C ILE A 42 -2.37 0.38 -18.85
N LEU A 43 -1.06 0.42 -18.55
CA LEU A 43 -0.02 0.03 -19.52
C LEU A 43 -0.13 -1.44 -19.92
N LEU A 44 -0.50 -2.33 -18.99
CA LEU A 44 -0.72 -3.75 -19.25
C LEU A 44 -1.89 -3.93 -20.22
N ARG A 45 -3.02 -3.24 -19.99
CA ARG A 45 -4.19 -3.29 -20.88
C ARG A 45 -3.92 -2.69 -22.26
N GLN A 46 -3.01 -1.72 -22.35
CA GLN A 46 -2.52 -1.17 -23.62
C GLN A 46 -1.51 -2.07 -24.34
N GLY A 47 -1.08 -3.18 -23.74
CA GLY A 47 -0.05 -4.05 -24.30
C GLY A 47 1.36 -3.44 -24.29
N ARG A 48 1.57 -2.34 -23.55
CA ARG A 48 2.88 -1.65 -23.45
C ARG A 48 3.85 -2.33 -22.49
N ILE A 49 3.34 -3.16 -21.59
CA ILE A 49 4.13 -4.06 -20.74
C ILE A 49 3.53 -5.45 -20.81
N SER A 50 4.36 -6.49 -20.61
CA SER A 50 3.95 -7.88 -20.76
C SER A 50 3.32 -8.49 -19.50
N LYS A 51 3.67 -7.98 -18.30
CA LYS A 51 3.25 -8.57 -17.03
C LYS A 51 3.24 -7.55 -15.89
N TRP A 52 2.24 -7.62 -15.03
CA TRP A 52 2.19 -6.88 -13.77
C TRP A 52 1.47 -7.68 -12.68
N PHE A 53 2.04 -7.74 -11.47
CA PHE A 53 1.45 -8.43 -10.32
C PHE A 53 0.95 -7.43 -9.30
N SER A 54 -0.32 -7.08 -9.40
CA SER A 54 -0.86 -5.97 -8.62
C SER A 54 -1.00 -6.29 -7.14
N GLY A 55 -0.55 -5.38 -6.28
CA GLY A 55 -0.78 -5.39 -4.83
C GLY A 55 -1.90 -4.45 -4.36
N ILE A 56 -2.80 -4.01 -5.24
CA ILE A 56 -3.86 -3.05 -4.87
C ILE A 56 -4.69 -3.57 -3.69
N GLY A 57 -4.82 -2.74 -2.65
CA GLY A 57 -5.53 -3.06 -1.41
C GLY A 57 -4.63 -3.63 -0.31
N GLN A 58 -3.33 -3.82 -0.57
CA GLN A 58 -2.35 -4.34 0.39
C GLN A 58 -1.23 -3.34 0.72
N GLU A 59 -1.35 -2.09 0.26
CA GLU A 59 -0.28 -1.09 0.35
C GLU A 59 0.16 -0.84 1.80
N ALA A 60 -0.83 -0.73 2.70
CA ALA A 60 -0.64 -0.43 4.12
C ALA A 60 0.29 -1.42 4.84
N ILE A 61 0.33 -2.69 4.40
CA ILE A 61 1.16 -3.72 5.03
C ILE A 61 2.64 -3.39 4.83
N SER A 62 3.05 -3.25 3.57
CA SER A 62 4.44 -2.99 3.23
C SER A 62 4.91 -1.61 3.72
N ILE A 63 4.05 -0.60 3.65
CA ILE A 63 4.37 0.76 4.11
C ILE A 63 4.50 0.81 5.63
N GLY A 64 3.54 0.23 6.35
CA GLY A 64 3.55 0.20 7.81
C GLY A 64 4.80 -0.48 8.34
N VAL A 65 5.16 -1.64 7.79
CA VAL A 65 6.39 -2.36 8.15
C VAL A 65 7.63 -1.53 7.84
N THR A 66 7.75 -0.97 6.63
CA THR A 66 8.96 -0.23 6.25
C THR A 66 9.12 1.12 6.93
N SER A 67 8.04 1.73 7.42
CA SER A 67 8.08 3.02 8.12
C SER A 67 8.67 2.94 9.53
N VAL A 68 8.79 1.74 10.10
CA VAL A 68 9.29 1.53 11.47
C VAL A 68 10.63 0.78 11.52
N LEU A 69 11.09 0.26 10.39
CA LEU A 69 12.37 -0.44 10.29
C LEU A 69 13.52 0.57 10.19
N ASN A 70 14.60 0.28 10.91
CA ASN A 70 15.87 0.99 10.78
C ASN A 70 16.47 0.75 9.38
N LYS A 71 17.36 1.64 8.93
CA LYS A 71 17.93 1.63 7.57
C LYS A 71 18.77 0.37 7.30
N GLU A 72 19.41 -0.14 8.33
CA GLU A 72 20.35 -1.27 8.31
C GLU A 72 19.64 -2.63 8.33
N GLU A 73 18.35 -2.65 8.70
CA GLU A 73 17.57 -3.88 8.74
C GLU A 73 17.29 -4.43 7.34
N TYR A 74 17.29 -5.76 7.22
CA TYR A 74 17.13 -6.42 5.93
C TYR A 74 15.68 -6.83 5.70
N ILE A 75 15.21 -6.69 4.45
CA ILE A 75 13.85 -7.05 4.04
C ILE A 75 13.96 -7.99 2.83
N LEU A 76 13.22 -9.09 2.88
CA LEU A 76 13.09 -10.06 1.80
C LEU A 76 11.68 -9.96 1.19
N PRO A 77 11.43 -9.01 0.28
CA PRO A 77 10.09 -8.82 -0.28
C PRO A 77 9.73 -9.93 -1.27
N MET A 78 8.43 -10.19 -1.38
CA MET A 78 7.84 -11.01 -2.42
C MET A 78 7.17 -10.12 -3.49
N HIS A 79 6.61 -10.75 -4.53
CA HIS A 79 5.72 -10.04 -5.45
C HIS A 79 4.54 -9.41 -4.67
N ARG A 80 4.05 -8.25 -5.13
CA ARG A 80 3.00 -7.43 -4.48
C ARG A 80 3.43 -6.62 -3.24
N ASN A 81 4.73 -6.41 -3.03
CA ASN A 81 5.23 -5.57 -1.93
C ASN A 81 5.84 -4.24 -2.40
N LEU A 82 5.21 -3.57 -3.38
CA LEU A 82 5.74 -2.31 -3.94
C LEU A 82 5.94 -1.21 -2.90
N GLY A 83 5.15 -1.21 -1.82
CA GLY A 83 5.33 -0.29 -0.69
C GLY A 83 6.73 -0.33 -0.09
N VAL A 84 7.38 -1.51 -0.09
CA VAL A 84 8.74 -1.66 0.45
C VAL A 84 9.74 -0.75 -0.27
N PHE A 85 9.63 -0.68 -1.59
CA PHE A 85 10.54 0.10 -2.43
C PHE A 85 10.18 1.58 -2.54
N THR A 86 8.94 1.93 -2.21
CA THR A 86 8.45 3.31 -2.34
C THR A 86 8.56 4.12 -1.05
N THR A 87 8.72 3.43 0.08
CA THR A 87 8.82 4.02 1.43
C THR A 87 10.24 4.01 1.99
N ARG A 88 11.12 3.10 1.56
CA ARG A 88 12.47 2.96 2.11
C ARG A 88 13.44 3.97 1.46
N GLU A 89 14.25 4.64 2.30
CA GLU A 89 15.30 5.62 1.93
C GLU A 89 16.72 5.12 2.24
#